data_AF-A0A3M1FWI8-F1
#
_entry.id   AF-A0A3M1FWI8-F1
#
_cell.length_a   1.000
_cell.length_b   1.000
_cell.length_c   1.000
_cell.angle_alpha   90.00
_cell.angle_beta   90.00
_cell.angle_gamma   90.00
#
_symmetry.space_group_name_H-M   'P 1'
#
loop_
_entity.id
_entity.type
_entity.pdbx_description
1 polymer ?
#
loop_
_entity_poly.entity_id
_entity_poly.type
_entity_poly.pdbx_seq_one_letter_code
_entity_poly.pdbx_strand_id
1 'polypeptide(L)'
;MNEKTERTKSIETEILPDADPAALERAAALVQAGQVIAAPTDTVYGLVCRYDDPEAIDRLYAIKDRPPEKALPVLLGDVEQVSQVVVGPLPEL
;
A
#
# COMPACT_ATOMS: atom_id res chain seq x y z
N MET A 1 37.23 4.23 -16.74
CA MET A 1 36.64 3.46 -15.63
C MET A 1 36.14 4.47 -14.63
N ASN A 2 34.91 4.97 -14.78
CA ASN A 2 34.36 5.98 -13.87
C ASN A 2 33.09 5.41 -13.24
N GLU A 3 33.27 4.82 -12.07
CA GLU A 3 32.20 4.46 -11.14
C GLU A 3 31.53 5.75 -10.67
N LYS A 4 30.44 6.11 -11.34
CA LYS A 4 29.56 7.19 -10.89
C LYS A 4 28.74 6.59 -9.75
N THR A 5 29.22 6.75 -8.52
CA THR A 5 28.48 6.46 -7.30
C THR A 5 27.17 7.25 -7.31
N GLU A 6 26.09 6.61 -7.77
CA GLU A 6 24.73 7.07 -7.55
C GLU A 6 24.51 7.05 -6.04
N ARG A 7 24.54 8.23 -5.41
CA ARG A 7 24.11 8.41 -4.04
C ARG A 7 22.65 7.94 -3.97
N THR A 8 22.42 6.78 -3.37
CA THR A 8 21.10 6.32 -2.95
C THR A 8 20.48 7.47 -2.16
N LYS A 9 19.41 8.08 -2.67
CA LYS A 9 18.65 9.06 -1.89
C LYS A 9 18.19 8.33 -0.63
N SER A 10 18.61 8.81 0.53
CA SER A 10 18.11 8.33 1.82
C SER A 10 16.60 8.50 1.82
N ILE A 11 15.86 7.40 1.87
CA ILE A 11 14.41 7.44 2.09
C ILE A 11 14.23 7.54 3.61
N GLU A 12 13.86 8.72 4.10
CA GLU A 12 13.45 8.89 5.48
C GLU A 12 12.00 8.42 5.62
N THR A 13 11.78 7.41 6.47
CA THR A 13 10.44 6.88 6.76
C THR A 13 9.95 7.46 8.07
N GLU A 14 8.77 8.10 8.04
CA GLU A 14 8.07 8.53 9.26
C GLU A 14 7.53 7.29 10.00
N ILE A 15 7.87 7.15 11.29
CA ILE A 15 7.35 6.06 12.14
C ILE A 15 6.24 6.63 13.01
N LEU A 16 5.03 6.07 12.84
CA LEU A 16 3.85 6.45 13.61
C LEU A 16 3.62 5.41 14.72
N PRO A 17 3.62 5.80 16.01
CA PRO A 17 3.40 4.87 17.12
C PRO A 17 1.97 4.31 17.11
N ASP A 18 1.81 3.00 17.29
CA ASP A 18 0.51 2.32 17.35
C ASP A 18 -0.36 2.74 18.54
N ALA A 19 0.26 3.13 19.66
CA ALA A 19 -0.40 3.61 20.86
C ALA A 19 -0.97 5.04 20.74
N ASP A 20 -0.66 5.77 19.66
CA ASP A 20 -1.15 7.14 19.44
C ASP A 20 -2.41 7.12 18.55
N PRO A 21 -3.58 7.55 19.04
CA PRO A 21 -4.78 7.67 18.21
C PRO A 21 -4.58 8.54 16.96
N ALA A 22 -3.69 9.54 17.01
CA ALA A 22 -3.38 10.40 15.87
C ALA A 22 -2.61 9.68 14.76
N ALA A 23 -1.93 8.57 15.07
CA ALA A 23 -1.20 7.77 14.09
C ALA A 23 -2.14 7.20 13.02
N LEU A 24 -3.33 6.73 13.41
CA LEU A 24 -4.31 6.18 12.48
C LEU A 24 -4.83 7.26 11.52
N GLU A 25 -5.18 8.44 12.05
CA GLU A 25 -5.63 9.58 11.23
C GLU A 25 -4.54 10.04 10.26
N ARG A 26 -3.28 10.11 10.73
CA ARG A 26 -2.12 10.46 9.90
C ARG A 26 -1.88 9.42 8.80
N ALA A 27 -1.93 8.13 9.13
CA ALA A 27 -1.79 7.05 8.15
C ALA A 27 -2.91 7.09 7.10
N ALA A 28 -4.15 7.28 7.52
CA ALA A 28 -5.29 7.41 6.62
C ALA A 28 -5.13 8.61 5.66
N ALA A 29 -4.71 9.77 6.18
CA ALA A 29 -4.45 10.96 5.36
C ALA A 29 -3.34 10.73 4.33
N LEU A 30 -2.27 10.02 4.70
CA LEU A 30 -1.19 9.66 3.77
C LEU A 30 -1.68 8.75 2.64
N VAL A 31 -2.45 7.71 2.97
CA VAL A 31 -3.06 6.81 1.96
C VAL A 31 -4.02 7.57 1.05
N GLN A 32 -4.86 8.47 1.60
CA GLN A 32 -5.76 9.32 0.82
C GLN A 32 -5.01 10.28 -0.12
N ALA A 33 -3.82 10.72 0.27
CA ALA A 33 -2.91 11.53 -0.55
C ALA A 33 -2.09 10.69 -1.56
N GLY A 34 -2.47 9.42 -1.79
CA GLY A 34 -1.82 8.53 -2.74
C GLY A 34 -0.43 8.05 -2.31
N GLN A 35 -0.06 8.17 -1.04
CA GLN A 35 1.20 7.64 -0.52
C GLN A 35 1.13 6.13 -0.28
N VAL A 36 2.30 5.48 -0.34
CA VAL A 36 2.46 4.07 0.06
C VAL A 36 2.99 4.06 1.48
N ILE A 37 2.35 3.29 2.37
CA ILE A 37 2.78 3.15 3.77
C ILE A 37 3.05 1.68 4.10
N ALA A 38 3.86 1.44 5.13
CA ALA A 38 3.95 0.14 5.77
C ALA A 38 2.97 0.10 6.94
N ALA A 39 2.06 -0.88 6.95
CA ALA A 39 1.06 -1.07 8.00
C ALA A 39 1.24 -2.44 8.66
N PRO A 40 1.07 -2.56 9.99
CA PRO A 40 1.12 -3.85 10.67
C PRO A 40 -0.07 -4.73 10.26
N THR A 41 0.16 -6.04 10.16
CA THR A 41 -0.91 -7.06 10.14
C THR A 41 -0.63 -8.13 11.20
N ASP A 42 -1.52 -9.11 11.29
CA ASP A 42 -1.38 -10.29 12.16
C ASP A 42 -0.10 -11.12 11.91
N THR A 43 0.44 -11.09 10.69
CA THR A 43 1.53 -11.96 10.25
C THR A 43 2.80 -11.18 9.95
N VAL A 44 2.73 -10.21 9.04
CA VAL A 44 3.87 -9.41 8.58
C VAL A 44 3.41 -8.00 8.23
N TYR A 45 4.34 -7.05 8.19
CA TYR A 45 4.00 -5.73 7.68
C TYR A 45 3.62 -5.80 6.20
N GLY A 46 2.51 -5.15 5.86
CA GLY A 46 2.05 -4.97 4.49
C GLY A 46 2.42 -3.58 3.98
N LEU A 47 2.90 -3.50 2.74
CA LEU A 47 2.93 -2.23 2.00
C LEU A 47 1.55 -2.01 1.38
N VAL A 48 0.92 -0.89 1.72
CA VAL A 48 -0.45 -0.56 1.33
C VAL A 48 -0.52 0.81 0.68
N CYS A 49 -1.47 0.97 -0.23
CA CYS A 49 -1.77 2.21 -0.92
C CYS A 49 -3.28 2.32 -1.16
N ARG A 50 -3.74 3.43 -1.73
CA ARG A 50 -5.14 3.57 -2.13
C ARG A 50 -5.44 2.64 -3.31
N TYR A 51 -6.57 1.92 -3.27
CA TYR A 51 -6.90 0.88 -4.26
C TYR A 51 -7.50 1.42 -5.56
N ASP A 52 -8.01 2.64 -5.55
CA ASP A 52 -8.65 3.33 -6.67
C ASP A 52 -7.72 4.39 -7.31
N ASP A 53 -6.45 4.37 -6.94
CA ASP A 53 -5.41 5.29 -7.41
C ASP A 53 -4.35 4.53 -8.22
N PRO A 54 -4.42 4.59 -9.57
CA PRO A 54 -3.48 3.88 -10.43
C PRO A 54 -2.02 4.27 -10.17
N GLU A 55 -1.73 5.54 -9.87
CA GLU A 55 -0.35 6.00 -9.63
C GLU A 55 0.19 5.44 -8.31
N ALA A 56 -0.65 5.34 -7.28
CA ALA A 56 -0.28 4.73 -6.02
C ALA A 56 -0.03 3.23 -6.16
N ILE A 57 -0.85 2.53 -6.98
CA ILE A 57 -0.67 1.12 -7.31
C ILE A 57 0.63 0.88 -8.08
N ASP A 58 0.93 1.68 -9.09
CA ASP A 58 2.18 1.59 -9.86
C ASP A 58 3.39 1.81 -8.96
N ARG A 59 3.31 2.79 -8.04
CA ARG A 59 4.35 3.02 -7.04
C ARG A 59 4.52 1.82 -6.11
N LEU A 60 3.42 1.19 -5.68
CA LEU A 60 3.47 -0.01 -4.84
C LEU A 60 4.12 -1.19 -5.57
N TYR A 61 3.80 -1.41 -6.86
CA TYR A 61 4.47 -2.41 -7.69
C TYR A 61 5.97 -2.14 -7.81
N ALA A 62 6.36 -0.90 -8.07
CA ALA A 62 7.76 -0.50 -8.19
C ALA A 62 8.54 -0.69 -6.87
N ILE A 63 7.97 -0.31 -5.72
CA ILE A 63 8.59 -0.50 -4.40
C ILE A 63 8.76 -1.98 -4.08
N LYS A 64 7.79 -2.82 -4.43
CA LYS A 64 7.82 -4.26 -4.18
C LYS A 64 8.69 -5.03 -5.17
N ASP A 65 9.21 -4.37 -6.21
CA ASP A 65 9.86 -5.00 -7.36
C ASP A 65 9.04 -6.20 -7.87
N ARG A 66 7.72 -5.98 -8.01
CA ARG A 66 6.75 -7.04 -8.28
C ARG A 66 6.36 -7.02 -9.76
N PRO A 67 6.39 -8.15 -10.47
CA PRO A 67 5.86 -8.24 -11.83
C PRO A 67 4.36 -7.91 -11.87
N PRO A 68 3.88 -7.14 -12.87
CA PRO A 68 2.49 -6.67 -12.94
C PRO A 68 1.48 -7.81 -13.09
N GLU A 69 1.89 -8.96 -13.63
CA GLU A 69 1.02 -10.13 -13.80
C GLU A 69 0.65 -10.78 -12.46
N LYS A 70 1.40 -10.49 -11.40
CA LYS A 70 1.14 -10.98 -10.05
C LYS A 70 0.21 -10.01 -9.32
N ALA A 71 -1.09 -10.30 -9.31
CA ALA A 71 -2.11 -9.48 -8.67
C ALA A 71 -1.83 -9.16 -7.18
N LEU A 72 -2.05 -7.91 -6.78
CA LEU A 72 -2.05 -7.49 -5.38
C LEU A 72 -3.42 -7.76 -4.74
N PRO A 73 -3.47 -8.16 -3.46
CA PRO A 73 -4.75 -8.26 -2.74
C PRO A 73 -5.32 -6.86 -2.46
N VAL A 74 -6.64 -6.75 -2.46
CA VAL A 74 -7.37 -5.57 -1.97
C VAL A 74 -7.86 -5.86 -0.55
N LEU A 75 -7.54 -4.97 0.39
CA LEU A 75 -8.00 -5.08 1.78
C LEU A 75 -9.33 -4.36 1.94
N LEU A 76 -10.32 -5.08 2.46
CA LEU A 76 -11.65 -4.55 2.76
C LEU A 76 -11.82 -4.53 4.28
N GLY A 77 -12.38 -3.44 4.80
CA GLY A 77 -12.76 -3.32 6.21
C GLY A 77 -14.08 -4.02 6.52
N ASP A 78 -14.94 -4.20 5.52
CA ASP A 78 -16.21 -4.91 5.64
C ASP A 78 -16.57 -5.68 4.35
N VAL A 79 -17.34 -6.77 4.49
CA VAL A 79 -17.84 -7.62 3.38
C VAL A 79 -18.74 -6.84 2.41
N GLU A 80 -19.47 -5.84 2.87
CA GLU A 80 -20.32 -5.01 2.00
C GLU A 80 -19.52 -4.24 0.94
N GLN A 81 -18.23 -3.98 1.22
CA GLN A 81 -17.34 -3.29 0.29
C GLN A 81 -16.95 -4.13 -0.92
N VAL A 82 -17.19 -5.44 -0.91
CA VAL A 82 -16.88 -6.33 -2.05
C VAL A 82 -17.57 -5.84 -3.33
N SER A 83 -18.80 -5.33 -3.20
CA SER A 83 -19.57 -4.75 -4.31
C SER A 83 -18.90 -3.53 -4.97
N GLN A 84 -17.95 -2.89 -4.31
CA GLN A 84 -17.21 -1.73 -4.83
C GLN A 84 -16.03 -2.13 -5.72
N VAL A 85 -15.53 -3.37 -5.58
CA VAL A 85 -14.27 -3.82 -6.20
C VAL A 85 -14.43 -5.02 -7.13
N VAL A 86 -15.61 -5.66 -7.14
CA VAL A 86 -15.93 -6.78 -8.03
C VAL A 86 -17.11 -6.43 -8.93
N VAL A 87 -16.98 -6.71 -10.22
CA VAL A 87 -18.09 -6.66 -11.18
C VAL A 87 -18.53 -8.08 -11.51
N GLY A 88 -19.73 -8.45 -11.08
CA GLY A 88 -20.32 -9.76 -11.33
C GLY A 88 -20.57 -10.59 -10.07
N PRO A 89 -21.14 -11.80 -10.22
CA PRO A 89 -21.39 -12.68 -9.10
C PRO A 89 -20.07 -13.15 -8.48
N LEU A 90 -20.04 -13.27 -7.15
CA LEU A 90 -18.95 -13.95 -6.48
C LEU A 90 -18.98 -15.44 -6.86
N PRO A 91 -17.80 -16.08 -7.04
CA PRO A 91 -17.74 -17.51 -7.24
C PRO A 91 -18.38 -18.23 -6.04
N GLU A 92 -19.08 -19.33 -6.29
CA GLU A 92 -19.52 -20.22 -5.23
C GLU A 92 -18.28 -20.79 -4.51
N LEU A 93 -18.31 -20.77 -3.17
CA LEU A 93 -17.23 -21.25 -2.30
C LEU A 93 -17.20 -22.77 -2.21
#